data_AF-A0A1Q6JUX8-F1
#
_entry.id   AF-A0A1Q6JUX8-F1
#
_cell.length_a   1.000
_cell.length_b   1.000
_cell.length_c   1.000
_cell.angle_alpha   90.00
_cell.angle_beta   90.00
_cell.angle_gamma   90.00
#
_symmetry.space_group_name_H-M   'P 1'
#
loop_
_entity.id
_entity.type
_entity.pdbx_description
1 polymer ?
#
loop_
_entity_poly.entity_id
_entity_poly.type
_entity_poly.pdbx_seq_one_letter_code
_entity_poly.pdbx_strand_id
1 'polypeptide(L)'
;MNNEKRFECDVVVMPGAELDTDICITGNVYMANGSNSNGYDIDVDESFFANHADFFNVRAGEDFVITRSIGNDVRAEGDVILKDICVLGDIFANGNVVISPNSSVWDVSAMGTVEVQIDVYAQNIMSLEKIFKDVKSDAKKLQSKQVEFYLSVG
;
A
#
# COMPACT_ATOMS: atom_id res chain seq x y z
N MET A 1 -20.12 -12.87 16.82
CA MET A 1 -20.59 -12.30 15.53
C MET A 1 -19.66 -11.15 15.28
N ASN A 2 -18.82 -11.21 14.26
CA ASN A 2 -18.04 -10.05 13.87
C ASN A 2 -19.05 -8.99 13.39
N ASN A 3 -18.92 -7.76 13.89
CA ASN A 3 -19.80 -6.64 13.55
C ASN A 3 -19.42 -6.02 12.19
N GLU A 4 -18.99 -6.84 11.23
CA GLU A 4 -18.59 -6.35 9.92
C GLU A 4 -19.79 -5.76 9.17
N LYS A 5 -19.68 -4.51 8.73
CA LYS A 5 -20.67 -3.90 7.83
C LYS A 5 -20.34 -4.32 6.40
N ARG A 6 -21.34 -4.79 5.66
CA ARG A 6 -21.17 -5.22 4.26
C ARG A 6 -21.88 -4.28 3.29
N PHE A 7 -21.18 -3.89 2.23
CA PHE A 7 -21.73 -3.13 1.11
C PHE A 7 -21.54 -3.91 -0.19
N GLU A 8 -22.64 -4.24 -0.88
CA GLU A 8 -22.61 -4.98 -2.15
C GLU A 8 -22.62 -4.03 -3.37
N CYS A 9 -21.78 -3.00 -3.31
CA CYS A 9 -21.68 -1.96 -4.32
C CYS A 9 -20.34 -1.21 -4.18
N ASP A 10 -20.06 -0.32 -5.12
CA ASP A 10 -19.01 0.68 -4.93
C ASP A 10 -19.35 1.58 -3.73
N VAL A 11 -18.33 1.98 -2.98
CA VAL A 11 -18.45 2.87 -1.82
C VAL A 11 -17.59 4.11 -2.01
N VAL A 12 -18.19 5.28 -1.78
CA VAL A 12 -17.48 6.55 -1.72
C VAL A 12 -17.47 7.02 -0.27
N VAL A 13 -16.28 7.15 0.32
CA VAL A 13 -16.09 7.66 1.68
C VAL A 13 -15.88 9.16 1.60
N MET A 14 -16.89 9.92 2.06
CA MET A 14 -16.89 11.38 2.00
C MET A 14 -16.01 11.99 3.10
N PRO A 15 -15.58 13.26 2.94
CA PRO A 15 -14.82 13.95 3.97
C PRO A 15 -15.60 14.02 5.29
N GLY A 16 -14.94 13.74 6.40
CA GLY A 16 -15.58 13.70 7.73
C GLY A 16 -16.49 12.48 7.98
N ALA A 17 -16.57 11.53 7.05
CA ALA A 17 -17.09 10.21 7.38
C ALA A 17 -16.06 9.50 8.27
N GLU A 18 -16.54 8.89 9.35
CA GLU A 18 -15.77 8.02 10.25
C GLU A 18 -16.36 6.61 10.16
N LEU A 19 -15.50 5.61 10.03
CA LEU A 19 -15.90 4.22 10.16
C LEU A 19 -15.81 3.83 11.64
N ASP A 20 -16.78 3.07 12.13
CA ASP A 20 -16.91 2.64 13.53
C ASP A 20 -16.78 1.11 13.70
N THR A 21 -16.49 0.41 12.61
CA THR A 21 -16.31 -1.05 12.55
C THR A 21 -15.62 -1.45 11.25
N ASP A 22 -15.08 -2.67 11.20
CA ASP A 22 -14.54 -3.28 9.98
C ASP A 22 -15.60 -3.36 8.88
N ILE A 23 -15.19 -3.15 7.63
CA ILE A 23 -16.10 -3.06 6.49
C ILE A 23 -15.66 -3.97 5.36
N CYS A 24 -16.61 -4.71 4.80
CA CYS A 24 -16.43 -5.47 3.56
C CYS A 24 -17.21 -4.80 2.43
N ILE A 25 -16.54 -4.53 1.31
CA ILE A 25 -17.11 -3.92 0.11
C ILE A 25 -16.88 -4.86 -1.08
N THR A 26 -17.95 -5.21 -1.82
CA THR A 26 -17.79 -6.09 -3.00
C THR A 26 -17.40 -5.35 -4.27
N GLY A 27 -17.60 -4.02 -4.30
CA GLY A 27 -17.16 -3.16 -5.40
C GLY A 27 -15.88 -2.41 -5.05
N ASN A 28 -15.66 -1.29 -5.71
CA ASN A 28 -14.54 -0.41 -5.47
C ASN A 28 -14.77 0.50 -4.25
N VAL A 29 -13.67 0.96 -3.66
CA VAL A 29 -13.70 2.01 -2.64
C VAL A 29 -13.03 3.28 -3.14
N TYR A 30 -13.67 4.42 -2.92
CA TYR A 30 -13.13 5.74 -3.24
C TYR A 30 -13.14 6.63 -1.98
N MET A 31 -11.98 6.78 -1.36
CA MET A 31 -11.78 7.69 -0.23
C MET A 31 -11.45 9.11 -0.72
N ALA A 32 -12.34 10.05 -0.43
CA ALA A 32 -12.20 11.45 -0.83
C ALA A 32 -11.24 12.23 0.09
N ASN A 33 -10.81 13.40 -0.37
CA ASN A 33 -9.93 14.28 0.39
C ASN A 33 -10.51 14.65 1.76
N GLY A 34 -9.80 14.30 2.83
CA GLY A 34 -10.20 14.53 4.21
C GLY A 34 -11.13 13.45 4.78
N SER A 35 -11.30 12.32 4.09
CA SER A 35 -11.97 11.14 4.67
C SER A 35 -11.06 10.40 5.65
N ASN A 36 -11.65 9.80 6.68
CA ASN A 36 -10.92 9.10 7.74
C ASN A 36 -11.59 7.76 8.08
N SER A 37 -10.81 6.69 8.10
CA SER A 37 -11.26 5.34 8.46
C SER A 37 -10.29 4.68 9.46
N ASN A 38 -9.67 5.49 10.31
CA ASN A 38 -8.65 5.03 11.22
C ASN A 38 -9.23 4.09 12.29
N GLY A 39 -8.55 2.96 12.54
CA GLY A 39 -8.88 1.99 13.58
C GLY A 39 -9.63 0.72 13.13
N TYR A 40 -10.04 0.60 11.86
CA TYR A 40 -10.81 -0.54 11.36
C TYR A 40 -10.29 -1.06 10.02
N ASP A 41 -10.44 -2.36 9.81
CA ASP A 41 -9.99 -3.03 8.58
C ASP A 41 -11.01 -2.82 7.45
N ILE A 42 -10.51 -2.59 6.24
CA ILE A 42 -11.32 -2.45 5.03
C ILE A 42 -10.96 -3.59 4.07
N ASP A 43 -11.89 -4.53 3.91
CA ASP A 43 -11.82 -5.58 2.89
C ASP A 43 -12.59 -5.14 1.64
N VAL A 44 -11.91 -5.10 0.50
CA VAL A 44 -12.45 -4.67 -0.79
C VAL A 44 -12.25 -5.80 -1.78
N ASP A 45 -13.31 -6.33 -2.38
CA ASP A 45 -13.20 -7.41 -3.38
C ASP A 45 -12.59 -6.91 -4.70
N GLU A 46 -12.76 -5.63 -5.03
CA GLU A 46 -12.17 -4.98 -6.22
C GLU A 46 -11.01 -4.05 -5.82
N SER A 47 -10.96 -2.84 -6.39
CA SER A 47 -9.86 -1.90 -6.21
C SER A 47 -10.14 -0.85 -5.13
N PHE A 48 -9.09 -0.40 -4.44
CA PHE A 48 -9.14 0.66 -3.44
C PHE A 48 -8.42 1.92 -3.92
N PHE A 49 -9.13 3.05 -3.88
CA PHE A 49 -8.62 4.35 -4.28
C PHE A 49 -8.72 5.34 -3.13
N ALA A 50 -7.63 6.05 -2.83
CA ALA A 50 -7.66 7.15 -1.85
C ALA A 50 -6.91 8.38 -2.32
N ASN A 51 -7.43 9.56 -1.97
CA ASN A 51 -6.77 10.83 -2.23
C ASN A 51 -6.84 11.69 -0.98
N HIS A 52 -5.69 11.94 -0.35
CA HIS A 52 -5.55 12.73 0.87
C HIS A 52 -6.49 12.25 1.98
N ALA A 53 -6.39 10.95 2.27
CA ALA A 53 -7.21 10.27 3.26
C ALA A 53 -6.35 9.52 4.28
N ASP A 54 -6.95 9.26 5.43
CA ASP A 54 -6.37 8.44 6.48
C ASP A 54 -7.17 7.13 6.62
N PHE A 55 -6.49 6.00 6.65
CA PHE A 55 -7.08 4.67 6.84
C PHE A 55 -6.19 3.78 7.70
N PHE A 56 -6.70 2.62 8.13
CA PHE A 56 -5.92 1.67 8.92
C PHE A 56 -5.37 0.56 8.03
N ASN A 57 -5.94 -0.64 8.05
CA ASN A 57 -5.54 -1.71 7.15
C ASN A 57 -6.50 -1.82 5.98
N VAL A 58 -5.95 -2.14 4.81
CA VAL A 58 -6.74 -2.37 3.61
C VAL A 58 -6.31 -3.67 2.95
N ARG A 59 -7.29 -4.51 2.62
CA ARG A 59 -7.12 -5.61 1.70
C ARG A 59 -7.92 -5.33 0.44
N ALA A 60 -7.25 -5.22 -0.71
CA ALA A 60 -7.86 -5.08 -2.02
C ALA A 60 -7.72 -6.38 -2.82
N GLY A 61 -8.81 -6.84 -3.42
CA GLY A 61 -8.85 -7.99 -4.32
C GLY A 61 -8.31 -7.68 -5.71
N GLU A 62 -8.11 -6.40 -6.04
CA GLU A 62 -7.45 -5.93 -7.25
C GLU A 62 -6.36 -4.89 -6.88
N ASP A 63 -6.39 -3.71 -7.50
CA ASP A 63 -5.36 -2.69 -7.36
C ASP A 63 -5.60 -1.80 -6.14
N PHE A 64 -4.50 -1.32 -5.57
CA PHE A 64 -4.50 -0.33 -4.50
C PHE A 64 -3.77 0.92 -4.95
N VAL A 65 -4.48 2.04 -5.04
CA VAL A 65 -3.94 3.29 -5.59
C VAL A 65 -4.25 4.45 -4.65
N ILE A 66 -3.21 5.05 -4.09
CA ILE A 66 -3.37 6.19 -3.18
C ILE A 66 -2.55 7.41 -3.61
N THR A 67 -3.01 8.59 -3.19
CA THR A 67 -2.33 9.86 -3.42
C THR A 67 -2.32 10.70 -2.15
N ARG A 68 -1.16 11.11 -1.65
CA ARG A 68 -1.03 11.97 -0.45
C ARG A 68 -1.76 11.46 0.80
N SER A 69 -1.81 10.15 0.99
CA SER A 69 -2.59 9.49 2.04
C SER A 69 -1.71 8.81 3.08
N ILE A 70 -2.27 8.57 4.26
CA ILE A 70 -1.63 7.85 5.37
C ILE A 70 -2.44 6.58 5.67
N GLY A 71 -1.74 5.47 5.85
CA GLY A 71 -2.32 4.17 6.16
C GLY A 71 -1.42 3.35 7.07
N ASN A 72 -1.95 2.22 7.54
CA ASN A 72 -1.16 1.17 8.15
C ASN A 72 -0.80 0.11 7.08
N ASP A 73 -1.28 -1.12 7.22
CA ASP A 73 -0.85 -2.23 6.36
C ASP A 73 -1.76 -2.41 5.16
N VAL A 74 -1.17 -2.72 4.02
CA VAL A 74 -1.87 -2.89 2.75
C VAL A 74 -1.57 -4.26 2.17
N ARG A 75 -2.63 -4.97 1.78
CA ARG A 75 -2.55 -6.16 0.96
C ARG A 75 -3.34 -5.95 -0.34
N ALA A 76 -2.71 -6.14 -1.48
CA ALA A 76 -3.35 -6.07 -2.78
C ALA A 76 -3.05 -7.33 -3.59
N GLU A 77 -4.08 -7.94 -4.17
CA GLU A 77 -3.88 -9.03 -5.14
C GLU A 77 -3.42 -8.49 -6.51
N GLY A 78 -3.58 -7.19 -6.76
CA GLY A 78 -3.07 -6.47 -7.93
C GLY A 78 -1.85 -5.59 -7.62
N ASP A 79 -1.76 -4.46 -8.32
CA ASP A 79 -0.68 -3.48 -8.18
C ASP A 79 -0.91 -2.55 -6.99
N VAL A 80 0.18 -2.09 -6.36
CA VAL A 80 0.17 -1.05 -5.34
C VAL A 80 0.87 0.20 -5.87
N ILE A 81 0.12 1.30 -6.01
CA ILE A 81 0.63 2.55 -6.59
C ILE A 81 0.47 3.68 -5.59
N LEU A 82 1.59 4.17 -5.07
CA LEU A 82 1.65 5.33 -4.19
C LEU A 82 2.04 6.55 -5.01
N LYS A 83 1.17 7.56 -5.03
CA LYS A 83 1.35 8.83 -5.77
C LYS A 83 1.59 9.98 -4.81
N ASP A 84 2.55 10.84 -5.14
CA ASP A 84 3.04 11.90 -4.25
C ASP A 84 3.53 11.34 -2.90
N ILE A 85 3.32 12.09 -1.81
CA ILE A 85 3.85 11.78 -0.47
C ILE A 85 2.88 10.87 0.28
N CYS A 86 3.18 9.59 0.39
CA CYS A 86 2.38 8.63 1.15
C CYS A 86 3.14 8.09 2.36
N VAL A 87 2.41 7.71 3.41
CA VAL A 87 2.98 7.01 4.57
C VAL A 87 2.19 5.73 4.81
N LEU A 88 2.86 4.58 4.76
CA LEU A 88 2.27 3.27 5.03
C LEU A 88 3.12 2.47 6.01
N GLY A 89 2.50 1.49 6.66
CA GLY A 89 3.18 0.38 7.33
C GLY A 89 3.73 -0.59 6.29
N ASP A 90 3.22 -1.81 6.28
CA ASP A 90 3.67 -2.86 5.37
C ASP A 90 2.85 -2.89 4.08
N ILE A 91 3.51 -3.24 2.97
CA ILE A 91 2.89 -3.45 1.67
C ILE A 91 3.12 -4.89 1.21
N PHE A 92 2.03 -5.61 0.94
CA PHE A 92 2.03 -6.93 0.33
C PHE A 92 1.26 -6.88 -0.99
N ALA A 93 1.96 -7.00 -2.12
CA ALA A 93 1.36 -6.97 -3.45
C ALA A 93 1.67 -8.26 -4.22
N ASN A 94 0.67 -8.85 -4.87
CA ASN A 94 0.95 -9.89 -5.88
C ASN A 94 1.31 -9.26 -7.23
N GLY A 95 0.97 -7.99 -7.46
CA GLY A 95 1.40 -7.21 -8.62
C GLY A 95 2.71 -6.46 -8.39
N ASN A 96 2.86 -5.37 -9.14
CA ASN A 96 3.95 -4.42 -9.03
C ASN A 96 3.71 -3.43 -7.88
N VAL A 97 4.78 -2.84 -7.38
CA VAL A 97 4.71 -1.73 -6.41
C VAL A 97 5.45 -0.53 -6.97
N VAL A 98 4.78 0.63 -7.03
CA VAL A 98 5.39 1.90 -7.43
C VAL A 98 5.30 2.89 -6.28
N ILE A 99 6.45 3.38 -5.82
CA ILE A 99 6.55 4.30 -4.69
C ILE A 99 7.07 5.65 -5.16
N SER A 100 6.20 6.66 -5.10
CA SER A 100 6.51 8.05 -5.45
C SER A 100 7.43 8.73 -4.43
N PRO A 101 8.10 9.84 -4.82
CA PRO A 101 9.11 10.49 -3.99
C PRO A 101 8.60 10.97 -2.64
N ASN A 102 9.51 11.02 -1.65
CA ASN A 102 9.23 11.45 -0.27
C ASN A 102 8.23 10.57 0.50
N SER A 103 7.83 9.43 -0.04
CA SER A 103 6.99 8.47 0.67
C SER A 103 7.79 7.70 1.72
N SER A 104 7.11 7.24 2.77
CA SER A 104 7.66 6.36 3.80
C SER A 104 6.85 5.08 3.89
N VAL A 105 7.51 3.94 3.77
CA VAL A 105 6.92 2.61 3.92
C VAL A 105 7.80 1.81 4.87
N TRP A 106 7.22 0.95 5.68
CA TRP A 106 7.99 0.08 6.57
C TRP A 106 8.58 -1.08 5.77
N ASP A 107 7.78 -2.11 5.46
CA ASP A 107 8.22 -3.22 4.61
C ASP A 107 7.45 -3.29 3.28
N VAL A 108 8.14 -3.73 2.23
CA VAL A 108 7.54 -3.94 0.90
C VAL A 108 7.84 -5.36 0.45
N SER A 109 6.79 -6.13 0.19
CA SER A 109 6.85 -7.43 -0.46
C SER A 109 5.99 -7.43 -1.71
N ALA A 110 6.62 -7.65 -2.87
CA ALA A 110 5.93 -7.73 -4.15
C ALA A 110 6.28 -9.04 -4.87
N MET A 111 5.28 -9.67 -5.49
CA MET A 111 5.58 -10.73 -6.47
C MET A 111 5.98 -10.15 -7.83
N GLY A 112 5.65 -8.89 -8.12
CA GLY A 112 6.09 -8.18 -9.32
C GLY A 112 7.38 -7.37 -9.13
N THR A 113 7.49 -6.30 -9.91
CA THR A 113 8.59 -5.33 -9.82
C THR A 113 8.30 -4.27 -8.76
N VAL A 114 9.30 -3.89 -7.97
CA VAL A 114 9.23 -2.72 -7.08
C VAL A 114 10.00 -1.56 -7.72
N GLU A 115 9.31 -0.49 -8.07
CA GLU A 115 9.88 0.78 -8.51
C GLU A 115 9.89 1.80 -7.37
N VAL A 116 11.09 2.26 -6.99
CA VAL A 116 11.28 3.26 -5.94
C VAL A 116 11.91 4.53 -6.53
N GLN A 117 11.22 5.65 -6.35
CA GLN A 117 11.72 6.96 -6.77
C GLN A 117 12.58 7.63 -5.67
N ILE A 118 13.08 8.83 -5.96
CA ILE A 118 13.99 9.57 -5.08
C ILE A 118 13.39 9.89 -3.72
N ASP A 119 14.24 10.01 -2.70
CA ASP A 119 13.85 10.46 -1.35
C ASP A 119 12.76 9.60 -0.67
N VAL A 120 12.61 8.34 -1.07
CA VAL A 120 11.74 7.36 -0.41
C VAL A 120 12.46 6.70 0.76
N TYR A 121 11.76 6.56 1.89
CA TYR A 121 12.15 5.68 2.98
C TYR A 121 11.40 4.35 2.87
N ALA A 122 12.13 3.24 2.74
CA ALA A 122 11.61 1.88 2.82
C ALA A 122 12.58 1.05 3.67
N GLN A 123 12.11 0.41 4.73
CA GLN A 123 12.99 -0.32 5.66
C GLN A 123 13.51 -1.61 5.01
N ASN A 124 12.60 -2.47 4.55
CA ASN A 124 12.96 -3.67 3.79
C ASN A 124 12.15 -3.75 2.49
N ILE A 125 12.80 -4.26 1.43
CA ILE A 125 12.15 -4.49 0.14
C ILE A 125 12.48 -5.90 -0.33
N MET A 126 11.44 -6.68 -0.62
CA MET A 126 11.48 -8.04 -1.15
C MET A 126 10.68 -8.06 -2.45
N SER A 127 11.32 -8.39 -3.57
CA SER A 127 10.66 -8.47 -4.87
C SER A 127 11.45 -9.30 -5.86
N LEU A 128 10.80 -9.69 -6.97
CA LEU A 128 11.48 -10.35 -8.09
C LEU A 128 12.49 -9.42 -8.75
N GLU A 129 12.09 -8.16 -8.96
CA GLU A 129 12.94 -7.13 -9.54
C GLU A 129 12.80 -5.81 -8.77
N LYS A 130 13.91 -5.07 -8.66
CA LYS A 130 13.98 -3.76 -8.00
C LYS A 130 14.52 -2.73 -8.97
N ILE A 131 13.74 -1.68 -9.22
CA ILE A 131 14.12 -0.55 -10.06
C ILE A 131 14.22 0.69 -9.17
N PHE A 132 15.42 1.28 -9.08
CA PHE A 132 15.63 2.54 -8.36
C PHE A 132 15.90 3.65 -9.38
N LYS A 133 15.07 4.70 -9.40
CA LYS A 133 15.23 5.83 -10.32
C LYS A 133 15.83 7.06 -9.61
N ASP A 134 16.78 7.72 -10.28
CA ASP A 134 17.39 9.01 -9.90
C ASP A 134 17.99 9.12 -8.48
N VAL A 135 18.53 8.03 -7.95
CA VAL A 135 19.10 7.93 -6.61
C VAL A 135 20.18 8.99 -6.32
N LYS A 136 19.90 9.96 -5.43
CA LYS A 136 20.93 10.79 -4.78
C LYS A 136 21.60 9.98 -3.66
N SER A 137 22.77 9.44 -3.99
CA SER A 137 23.89 8.91 -3.16
C SER A 137 23.65 8.03 -1.92
N ASP A 138 22.59 8.16 -1.13
CA ASP A 138 22.41 7.42 0.13
C ASP A 138 21.75 6.04 -0.05
N ALA A 139 20.95 5.83 -1.11
CA ALA A 139 20.40 4.50 -1.42
C ALA A 139 21.44 3.51 -1.98
N LYS A 140 22.66 3.96 -2.33
CA LYS A 140 23.78 3.05 -2.63
C LYS A 140 24.13 2.14 -1.43
N LYS A 141 23.82 2.55 -0.20
CA LYS A 141 23.99 1.68 0.99
C LYS A 141 23.00 0.52 1.00
N LEU A 142 21.78 0.70 0.49
CA LEU A 142 20.77 -0.37 0.37
C LEU A 142 21.17 -1.40 -0.70
N GLN A 143 21.79 -0.98 -1.81
CA GLN A 143 22.37 -1.92 -2.79
C GLN A 143 23.54 -2.75 -2.22
N SER A 144 24.28 -2.22 -1.23
CA SER A 144 25.45 -2.89 -0.67
C SER A 144 25.14 -4.00 0.34
N LYS A 145 23.89 -4.10 0.84
CA LYS A 145 23.42 -5.30 1.52
C LYS A 145 22.92 -6.28 0.46
N GLN A 146 23.86 -6.85 -0.30
CA GLN A 146 23.59 -8.08 -1.04
C GLN A 146 23.00 -9.11 -0.07
N VAL A 147 21.77 -9.51 -0.36
CA VAL A 147 21.15 -10.71 0.21
C VAL A 147 21.99 -11.89 -0.31
N GLU A 148 22.76 -12.52 0.58
CA GLU A 148 23.38 -13.82 0.32
C GLU A 148 22.26 -14.85 0.14
N PHE A 149 22.05 -15.32 -1.08
CA PHE A 149 21.21 -16.49 -1.32
C PHE A 149 21.98 -17.74 -0.86
N TYR A 150 21.68 -18.26 0.33
CA TYR A 150 22.04 -19.63 0.67
C TYR A 150 21.07 -20.58 -0.04
N LEU A 151 21.47 -21.07 -1.22
CA LEU A 151 20.90 -22.30 -1.75
C LEU A 151 21.47 -23.46 -0.94
N SER A 152 20.77 -23.85 0.13
CA SER A 152 20.98 -25.14 0.78
C SER A 152 20.40 -26.22 -0.13
N VAL A 153 21.25 -26.84 -0.96
CA VAL A 153 20.94 -28.13 -1.58
C VAL A 153 21.40 -29.20 -0.60
N GLY A 154 20.46 -29.88 0.04
CA GLY A 154 20.67 -31.00 0.96
C GLY A 154 19.42 -31.85 1.04
#